data_AF-A0A928CK57-F1
#
_entry.id   AF-A0A928CK57-F1
#
_cell.length_a   1.000
_cell.length_b   1.000
_cell.length_c   1.000
_cell.angle_alpha   90.00
_cell.angle_beta   90.00
_cell.angle_gamma   90.00
#
_symmetry.space_group_name_H-M   'P 1'
#
loop_
_entity.id
_entity.type
_entity.pdbx_description
1 polymer ?
#
loop_
_entity_poly.entity_id
_entity_poly.type
_entity_poly.pdbx_seq_one_letter_code
_entity_poly.pdbx_strand_id
1 'polypeptide(L)'
;MMRVNHVSILFVMALIKQGESLSPMKEFTSVFGTFLGNHDEYCGRVGSELGLQEKLIKQATALSLLRPTVPFIYYGNELGQPEENISGDFRLRYPIKSSEVTIQKSNPLSILNLNNKILSLRKKYSVLRNGVVTKLESLDNTDKESSFLAYFISDDSSTDEFLCVFNFSNKAVQSCSFSQNLTENDIATSMLIGDSDQDNTIVFTDDSVTIKNLAPYAYRVYYIGNSELKNVFDDENYIENEIVYKTMYIRGNINNWEVLDSFLMNAANMEGDTVYSIDIKIPSNFDSKTIEFKFDTGSWLNGYNWGLNKLNSDKTSGTVTSIQDQSNNIIISVEKNKTYTFTFNFTKLTFSVKEKLN
;
A
#
# COMPACT_ATOMS: atom_id res chain seq x y z
N MET A 1 -23.51 20.08 -1.30
CA MET A 1 -22.30 19.65 -0.55
C MET A 1 -21.66 18.53 -1.36
N MET A 2 -20.76 18.88 -2.28
CA MET A 2 -20.19 17.96 -3.28
C MET A 2 -19.16 17.06 -2.59
N ARG A 3 -19.33 15.74 -2.71
CA ARG A 3 -18.44 14.73 -2.15
C ARG A 3 -17.11 14.74 -2.90
N VAL A 4 -16.03 15.07 -2.21
CA VAL A 4 -14.65 14.98 -2.66
C VAL A 4 -14.18 13.53 -2.49
N ASN A 5 -14.67 12.63 -3.35
CA ASN A 5 -14.12 11.28 -3.48
C ASN A 5 -13.21 11.31 -4.70
N HIS A 6 -11.89 11.44 -4.52
CA HIS A 6 -10.78 11.03 -5.43
C HIS A 6 -9.44 11.78 -5.20
N VAL A 7 -9.29 12.65 -4.19
CA VAL A 7 -8.17 13.63 -4.17
C VAL A 7 -6.83 13.08 -3.65
N SER A 8 -6.78 11.95 -2.95
CA SER A 8 -5.57 11.59 -2.18
C SER A 8 -4.47 10.92 -3.03
N ILE A 9 -4.85 10.17 -4.07
CA ILE A 9 -3.91 9.72 -5.12
C ILE A 9 -3.74 10.82 -6.20
N LEU A 10 -4.77 11.64 -6.41
CA LEU A 10 -4.68 12.74 -7.37
C LEU A 10 -3.73 13.83 -6.92
N PHE A 11 -3.41 14.04 -5.64
CA PHE A 11 -2.45 15.09 -5.27
C PHE A 11 -0.99 14.68 -5.57
N VAL A 12 -0.67 13.39 -5.34
CA VAL A 12 0.60 12.79 -5.75
C VAL A 12 0.67 12.68 -7.28
N MET A 13 -0.43 12.30 -7.95
CA MET A 13 -0.50 12.26 -9.41
C MET A 13 -0.70 13.64 -10.07
N ALA A 14 -1.18 14.67 -9.38
CA ALA A 14 -1.33 16.04 -9.92
C ALA A 14 0.01 16.75 -9.98
N LEU A 15 0.92 16.46 -9.04
CA LEU A 15 2.33 16.83 -9.17
C LEU A 15 3.01 16.10 -10.34
N ILE A 16 2.48 14.97 -10.79
CA ILE A 16 2.97 14.22 -11.97
C ILE A 16 2.26 14.66 -13.27
N LYS A 17 0.99 15.09 -13.21
CA LYS A 17 0.19 15.58 -14.35
C LYS A 17 0.52 17.01 -14.77
N GLN A 18 1.21 17.79 -13.95
CA GLN A 18 1.81 19.05 -14.40
C GLN A 18 3.08 18.75 -15.22
N GLY A 19 2.87 18.14 -16.39
CA GLY A 19 3.83 18.11 -17.50
C GLY A 19 3.93 19.47 -18.20
N GLU A 20 3.80 20.57 -17.48
CA GLU A 20 4.26 21.86 -17.97
C GLU A 20 5.75 21.94 -17.66
N SER A 21 6.56 21.79 -18.72
CA SER A 21 7.95 22.24 -18.82
C SER A 21 8.59 22.57 -17.46
N LEU A 22 9.17 21.55 -16.80
CA LEU A 22 10.26 21.79 -15.86
C LEU A 22 11.46 22.28 -16.68
N SER A 23 11.38 23.54 -17.14
CA SER A 23 12.57 24.35 -17.41
C SER A 23 13.52 24.15 -16.24
N PRO A 24 14.83 24.03 -16.44
CA PRO A 24 15.73 23.48 -15.44
C PRO A 24 15.57 24.27 -14.14
N MET A 25 14.84 23.70 -13.17
CA MET A 25 14.73 24.22 -11.81
C MET A 25 16.04 23.91 -11.12
N LYS A 26 17.11 24.58 -11.58
CA LYS A 26 18.46 24.46 -11.05
C LYS A 26 18.62 25.24 -9.73
N GLU A 27 17.53 25.80 -9.18
CA GLU A 27 17.63 26.80 -8.11
C GLU A 27 16.70 26.62 -6.87
N PHE A 28 15.88 25.57 -6.77
CA PHE A 28 14.92 25.46 -5.64
C PHE A 28 14.74 24.05 -5.03
N THR A 29 15.79 23.21 -4.99
CA THR A 29 15.67 21.86 -4.39
C THR A 29 15.67 21.85 -2.84
N SER A 30 15.76 23.00 -2.15
CA SER A 30 15.83 23.05 -0.66
C SER A 30 14.65 23.74 0.06
N VAL A 31 13.61 24.23 -0.63
CA VAL A 31 12.64 25.18 -0.01
C VAL A 31 11.22 24.64 0.20
N PHE A 32 10.88 23.44 -0.30
CA PHE A 32 9.52 22.90 -0.14
C PHE A 32 9.39 21.93 1.03
N GLY A 33 8.49 22.28 1.96
CA GLY A 33 7.97 21.36 2.96
C GLY A 33 6.94 20.42 2.36
N THR A 34 7.12 19.11 2.51
CA THR A 34 6.18 18.10 2.02
C THR A 34 5.62 17.28 3.17
N PHE A 35 4.34 16.92 3.11
CA PHE A 35 3.67 16.06 4.08
C PHE A 35 2.56 15.26 3.41
N LEU A 36 2.28 14.07 3.95
CA LEU A 36 1.15 13.23 3.52
C LEU A 36 -0.18 13.60 4.19
N GLY A 37 -0.12 14.40 5.25
CA GLY A 37 -1.27 14.96 5.96
C GLY A 37 -0.82 15.79 7.15
N ASN A 38 -1.75 16.55 7.73
CA ASN A 38 -1.49 17.39 8.90
C ASN A 38 -2.71 17.35 9.86
N HIS A 39 -2.79 18.34 10.75
CA HIS A 39 -3.84 18.43 11.77
C HIS A 39 -5.12 19.15 11.31
N ASP A 40 -5.15 19.64 10.07
CA ASP A 40 -6.24 20.44 9.50
C ASP A 40 -7.03 19.60 8.49
N GLU A 41 -8.31 19.96 8.29
CA GLU A 41 -9.22 19.33 7.31
C GLU A 41 -8.86 19.54 5.82
N TYR A 42 -7.58 19.76 5.51
CA TYR A 42 -7.08 19.77 4.14
C TYR A 42 -7.15 18.39 3.48
N CYS A 43 -6.74 17.34 4.21
CA CYS A 43 -6.84 15.95 3.79
C CYS A 43 -7.04 15.05 5.01
N GLY A 44 -7.60 13.86 4.79
CA GLY A 44 -7.71 12.87 5.84
C GLY A 44 -6.37 12.31 6.33
N ARG A 45 -6.40 11.47 7.37
CA ARG A 45 -5.19 10.73 7.78
C ARG A 45 -4.85 9.69 6.71
N VAL A 46 -3.55 9.53 6.43
CA VAL A 46 -3.03 8.61 5.40
C VAL A 46 -3.55 7.18 5.58
N GLY A 47 -3.73 6.73 6.83
CA GLY A 47 -4.32 5.44 7.15
C GLY A 47 -5.74 5.28 6.61
N SER A 48 -6.61 6.27 6.83
CA SER A 48 -7.99 6.24 6.30
C SER A 48 -8.04 6.43 4.79
N GLU A 49 -7.26 7.38 4.27
CA GLU A 49 -7.25 7.72 2.84
C GLU A 49 -6.79 6.55 1.95
N LEU A 50 -5.94 5.69 2.50
CA LEU A 50 -5.43 4.49 1.84
C LEU A 50 -6.13 3.20 2.31
N GLY A 51 -7.24 3.32 3.05
CA GLY A 51 -8.05 2.17 3.47
C GLY A 51 -7.29 1.16 4.34
N LEU A 52 -6.36 1.65 5.17
CA LEU A 52 -5.48 0.88 6.04
C LEU A 52 -4.61 -0.17 5.33
N GLN A 53 -4.45 -0.06 4.00
CA GLN A 53 -3.55 -0.94 3.27
C GLN A 53 -2.12 -0.56 3.50
N GLU A 54 -1.45 -1.38 4.29
CA GLU A 54 -0.05 -1.19 4.61
C GLU A 54 0.85 -1.10 3.37
N LYS A 55 0.64 -1.90 2.31
CA LYS A 55 1.40 -1.77 1.04
C LYS A 55 1.29 -0.34 0.45
N LEU A 56 0.07 0.21 0.39
CA LEU A 56 -0.16 1.57 -0.11
C LEU A 56 0.44 2.64 0.83
N ILE A 57 0.28 2.48 2.14
CA ILE A 57 0.80 3.44 3.13
C ILE A 57 2.33 3.48 3.09
N LYS A 58 2.98 2.32 2.95
CA LYS A 58 4.42 2.19 2.77
C LYS A 58 4.89 2.82 1.47
N GLN A 59 4.21 2.56 0.35
CA GLN A 59 4.53 3.18 -0.93
C GLN A 59 4.43 4.71 -0.87
N ALA A 60 3.35 5.24 -0.27
CA ALA A 60 3.19 6.69 -0.07
C ALA A 60 4.26 7.27 0.86
N THR A 61 4.62 6.55 1.92
CA THR A 61 5.72 6.89 2.83
C THR A 61 7.05 6.97 2.08
N ALA A 62 7.36 5.94 1.28
CA ALA A 62 8.59 5.87 0.50
C ALA A 62 8.67 7.03 -0.50
N LEU A 63 7.60 7.26 -1.26
CA LEU A 63 7.55 8.36 -2.22
C LEU A 63 7.67 9.73 -1.55
N SER A 64 7.08 9.93 -0.36
CA SER A 64 7.20 11.19 0.38
C SER A 64 8.62 11.42 0.90
N LEU A 65 9.28 10.37 1.42
CA LEU A 65 10.57 10.49 2.09
C LEU A 65 11.77 10.36 1.13
N LEU A 66 11.62 9.77 -0.05
CA LEU A 66 12.74 9.63 -1.00
C LEU A 66 12.94 10.88 -1.86
N ARG A 67 12.03 11.85 -1.82
CA ARG A 67 12.19 13.11 -2.57
C ARG A 67 13.18 14.05 -1.87
N PRO A 68 14.00 14.80 -2.62
CA PRO A 68 14.88 15.83 -2.07
C PRO A 68 14.07 17.09 -1.72
N THR A 69 13.27 16.96 -0.66
CA THR A 69 12.44 18.02 -0.06
C THR A 69 12.68 18.05 1.45
N VAL A 70 12.05 18.98 2.18
CA VAL A 70 12.00 18.94 3.65
C VAL A 70 10.76 18.14 4.08
N PRO A 71 10.90 16.86 4.50
CA PRO A 71 9.74 16.06 4.86
C PRO A 71 9.22 16.42 6.24
N PHE A 72 7.90 16.57 6.35
CA PHE A 72 7.15 16.70 7.58
C PHE A 72 6.28 15.45 7.77
N ILE A 73 6.47 14.77 8.90
CA ILE A 73 5.67 13.61 9.29
C ILE A 73 4.72 14.07 10.40
N TYR A 74 3.42 14.14 10.10
CA TYR A 74 2.42 14.37 11.13
C TYR A 74 2.28 13.13 12.00
N TYR A 75 2.20 13.33 13.32
CA TYR A 75 2.29 12.23 14.28
C TYR A 75 1.22 11.16 14.00
N GLY A 76 1.63 9.89 14.07
CA GLY A 76 0.80 8.73 13.76
C GLY A 76 0.81 8.35 12.27
N ASN A 77 1.23 9.22 11.34
CA ASN A 77 1.39 8.83 9.94
C ASN A 77 2.49 7.76 9.78
N GLU A 78 3.53 7.81 10.62
CA GLU A 78 4.57 6.79 10.72
C GLU A 78 4.06 5.42 11.20
N LEU A 79 2.82 5.36 11.68
CA LEU A 79 2.13 4.12 12.08
C LEU A 79 0.98 3.76 11.14
N GLY A 80 0.70 4.58 10.12
CA GLY A 80 -0.51 4.44 9.31
C GLY A 80 -1.80 4.69 10.11
N GLN A 81 -1.75 5.51 11.15
CA GLN A 81 -2.90 5.80 12.02
C GLN A 81 -4.11 6.28 11.18
N PRO A 82 -5.29 5.62 11.28
CA PRO A 82 -6.51 6.07 10.61
C PRO A 82 -7.11 7.28 11.34
N GLU A 83 -8.21 7.80 10.86
CA GLU A 83 -9.04 8.79 11.54
C GLU A 83 -9.88 8.14 12.64
N GLU A 84 -10.33 8.95 13.61
CA GLU A 84 -11.30 8.52 14.62
C GLU A 84 -12.72 8.90 14.17
N ASN A 85 -13.73 8.17 14.66
CA ASN A 85 -15.14 8.47 14.34
C ASN A 85 -15.69 9.65 15.18
N ILE A 86 -15.10 10.83 14.99
CA ILE A 86 -15.46 12.10 15.62
C ILE A 86 -15.62 13.15 14.52
N SER A 87 -16.45 14.17 14.72
CA SER A 87 -16.65 15.23 13.72
C SER A 87 -15.56 16.30 13.76
N GLY A 88 -15.29 16.93 12.61
CA GLY A 88 -14.33 18.02 12.48
C GLY A 88 -12.87 17.55 12.54
N ASP A 89 -11.94 18.51 12.55
CA ASP A 89 -10.49 18.28 12.67
C ASP A 89 -10.08 17.39 13.86
N PHE A 90 -10.92 17.29 14.89
CA PHE A 90 -10.66 16.41 16.04
C PHE A 90 -10.45 14.94 15.64
N ARG A 91 -11.06 14.49 14.55
CA ARG A 91 -10.83 13.15 13.97
C ARG A 91 -9.38 12.90 13.55
N LEU A 92 -8.64 13.97 13.26
CA LEU A 92 -7.22 13.93 12.87
C LEU A 92 -6.30 14.04 14.08
N ARG A 93 -6.78 14.47 15.26
CA ARG A 93 -5.95 14.89 16.40
C ARG A 93 -6.02 13.96 17.61
N TYR A 94 -6.54 12.74 17.45
CA TYR A 94 -6.63 11.81 18.56
C TYR A 94 -5.26 11.22 18.92
N PRO A 95 -5.06 10.81 20.19
CA PRO A 95 -3.77 10.29 20.66
C PRO A 95 -3.33 9.00 19.94
N ILE A 96 -2.02 8.85 19.73
CA ILE A 96 -1.44 7.58 19.31
C ILE A 96 -1.73 6.51 20.37
N LYS A 97 -2.15 5.32 19.92
CA LYS A 97 -2.33 4.16 20.80
C LYS A 97 -0.96 3.51 21.07
N SER A 98 -0.53 3.46 22.34
CA SER A 98 0.77 2.88 22.74
C SER A 98 0.94 1.41 22.35
N SER A 99 -0.16 0.65 22.25
CA SER A 99 -0.16 -0.72 21.75
C SER A 99 0.29 -0.79 20.30
N GLU A 100 -0.15 0.14 19.45
CA GLU A 100 0.23 0.19 18.03
C GLU A 100 1.72 0.49 17.87
N VAL A 101 2.25 1.42 18.67
CA VAL A 101 3.69 1.72 18.70
C VAL A 101 4.50 0.47 19.05
N THR A 102 4.04 -0.31 20.03
CA THR A 102 4.72 -1.55 20.43
C THR A 102 4.73 -2.57 19.29
N ILE A 103 3.58 -2.77 18.63
CA ILE A 103 3.44 -3.68 17.48
C ILE A 103 4.38 -3.25 16.34
N GLN A 104 4.31 -1.99 15.92
CA GLN A 104 5.12 -1.43 14.85
C GLN A 104 6.61 -1.51 15.15
N LYS A 105 7.04 -1.26 16.39
CA LYS A 105 8.45 -1.42 16.79
C LYS A 105 8.94 -2.86 16.70
N SER A 106 8.09 -3.82 17.07
CA SER A 106 8.46 -5.24 17.08
C SER A 106 8.53 -5.87 15.68
N ASN A 107 7.75 -5.34 14.73
CA ASN A 107 7.76 -5.81 13.35
C ASN A 107 8.85 -5.07 12.53
N PRO A 108 9.95 -5.72 12.12
CA PRO A 108 11.03 -5.09 11.37
C PRO A 108 10.59 -4.53 10.01
N LEU A 109 9.49 -5.04 9.46
CA LEU A 109 8.92 -4.67 8.18
C LEU A 109 7.74 -3.69 8.32
N SER A 110 7.57 -3.06 9.47
CA SER A 110 6.45 -2.13 9.70
C SER A 110 6.61 -0.78 8.98
N ILE A 111 5.53 -0.01 8.88
CA ILE A 111 5.54 1.37 8.37
C ILE A 111 6.53 2.23 9.19
N LEU A 112 6.54 2.05 10.50
CA LEU A 112 7.46 2.78 11.39
C LEU A 112 8.92 2.46 11.07
N ASN A 113 9.24 1.18 10.86
CA ASN A 113 10.60 0.79 10.55
C ASN A 113 11.01 1.21 9.14
N LEU A 114 10.11 1.20 8.15
CA LEU A 114 10.36 1.82 6.84
C LEU A 114 10.75 3.30 6.98
N ASN A 115 9.97 4.09 7.74
CA ASN A 115 10.28 5.49 8.01
C ASN A 115 11.70 5.63 8.58
N ASN A 116 12.04 4.85 9.61
CA ASN A 116 13.36 4.87 10.23
C ASN A 116 14.49 4.53 9.24
N LYS A 117 14.29 3.54 8.37
CA LYS A 117 15.28 3.15 7.35
C LYS A 117 15.49 4.25 6.32
N ILE A 118 14.42 4.81 5.75
CA ILE A 118 14.55 5.89 4.77
C ILE A 118 15.15 7.14 5.40
N LEU A 119 14.72 7.54 6.60
CA LEU A 119 15.32 8.67 7.31
C LEU A 119 16.80 8.45 7.61
N SER A 120 17.23 7.21 7.89
CA SER A 120 18.64 6.86 8.06
C SER A 120 19.41 7.00 6.75
N LEU A 121 18.85 6.55 5.62
CA LEU A 121 19.44 6.76 4.29
C LEU A 121 19.54 8.25 3.97
N ARG A 122 18.46 9.03 4.16
CA ARG A 122 18.48 10.48 3.98
C ARG A 122 19.51 11.17 4.86
N LYS A 123 19.74 10.71 6.09
CA LYS A 123 20.78 11.26 6.96
C LYS A 123 22.19 10.95 6.44
N LYS A 124 22.39 9.73 5.95
CA LYS A 124 23.68 9.25 5.43
C LYS A 124 24.05 9.89 4.10
N TYR A 125 23.12 9.96 3.16
CA TYR A 125 23.37 10.38 1.78
C TYR A 125 22.78 11.77 1.52
N SER A 126 23.64 12.76 1.25
CA SER A 126 23.22 14.13 0.98
C SER A 126 22.40 14.25 -0.31
N VAL A 127 22.66 13.39 -1.30
CA VAL A 127 21.93 13.36 -2.57
C VAL A 127 20.43 13.12 -2.37
N LEU A 128 20.02 12.30 -1.39
CA LEU A 128 18.61 12.10 -1.05
C LEU A 128 17.93 13.33 -0.41
N ARG A 129 18.71 14.30 0.06
CA ARG A 129 18.20 15.55 0.65
C ARG A 129 18.21 16.70 -0.34
N ASN A 130 19.25 16.78 -1.16
CA ASN A 130 19.59 17.98 -1.93
C ASN A 130 19.73 17.72 -3.43
N GLY A 131 19.75 16.46 -3.85
CA GLY A 131 20.00 16.07 -5.23
C GLY A 131 18.90 16.52 -6.20
N VAL A 132 19.20 16.38 -7.48
CA VAL A 132 18.30 16.66 -8.60
C VAL A 132 17.54 15.39 -8.94
N VAL A 133 16.22 15.52 -9.08
CA VAL A 133 15.35 14.41 -9.52
C VAL A 133 15.24 14.43 -11.03
N THR A 134 15.61 13.33 -11.68
CA THR A 134 15.43 13.12 -13.12
C THR A 134 14.42 12.00 -13.34
N LYS A 135 13.20 12.35 -13.75
CA LYS A 135 12.15 11.36 -14.09
C LYS A 135 12.57 10.57 -15.32
N LEU A 136 12.31 9.26 -15.29
CA LEU A 136 12.46 8.38 -16.44
C LEU A 136 11.09 8.13 -17.09
N GLU A 137 11.04 8.11 -18.41
CA GLU A 137 9.82 7.78 -19.13
C GLU A 137 9.68 6.26 -19.24
N SER A 138 8.46 5.74 -19.06
CA SER A 138 8.21 4.31 -19.20
C SER A 138 8.24 3.93 -20.68
N LEU A 139 8.94 2.84 -21.02
CA LEU A 139 8.99 2.27 -22.36
C LEU A 139 7.89 1.22 -22.58
N ASP A 140 7.19 0.84 -21.52
CA ASP A 140 6.11 -0.14 -21.60
C ASP A 140 4.86 0.53 -22.18
N ASN A 141 4.51 0.15 -23.41
CA ASN A 141 3.26 0.51 -24.09
C ASN A 141 2.04 -0.16 -23.43
N THR A 142 1.82 0.10 -22.15
CA THR A 142 0.52 -0.10 -21.54
C THR A 142 -0.24 1.20 -21.69
N ASP A 143 -1.55 1.17 -21.96
CA ASP A 143 -2.45 2.34 -22.08
C ASP A 143 -2.55 3.20 -20.78
N LYS A 144 -1.57 3.12 -19.88
CA LYS A 144 -1.48 3.78 -18.60
C LYS A 144 -0.03 4.09 -18.25
N GLU A 145 0.55 5.12 -18.89
CA GLU A 145 1.77 5.84 -18.41
C GLU A 145 1.71 6.15 -16.89
N SER A 146 0.51 6.16 -16.30
CA SER A 146 0.26 6.39 -14.87
C SER A 146 0.54 5.21 -13.93
N SER A 147 0.91 4.02 -14.41
CA SER A 147 1.01 2.82 -13.55
C SER A 147 2.38 2.65 -12.91
N PHE A 148 3.42 3.26 -13.47
CA PHE A 148 4.78 3.16 -12.96
C PHE A 148 5.41 4.55 -12.83
N LEU A 149 6.37 4.66 -11.92
CA LEU A 149 7.23 5.84 -11.80
C LEU A 149 8.64 5.37 -11.53
N ALA A 150 9.58 5.85 -12.32
CA ALA A 150 11.00 5.74 -12.01
C ALA A 150 11.67 7.11 -12.11
N TYR A 151 12.65 7.35 -11.24
CA TYR A 151 13.47 8.54 -11.30
C TYR A 151 14.84 8.31 -10.68
N PHE A 152 15.85 8.98 -11.23
CA PHE A 152 17.15 9.12 -10.58
C PHE A 152 17.14 10.28 -9.59
N ILE A 153 17.95 10.16 -8.55
CA ILE A 153 18.37 11.26 -7.68
C ILE A 153 19.90 11.30 -7.72
N SER A 154 20.44 12.36 -8.30
CA SER A 154 21.89 12.55 -8.47
C SER A 154 22.31 13.96 -8.05
N ASP A 155 23.60 14.17 -7.85
CA ASP A 155 24.19 15.46 -7.52
C ASP A 155 25.55 15.51 -8.20
N ASP A 156 25.79 16.51 -9.06
CA ASP A 156 27.04 16.66 -9.84
C ASP A 156 28.29 16.68 -8.94
N SER A 157 28.14 16.97 -7.64
CA SER A 157 29.23 16.98 -6.66
C SER A 157 29.43 15.65 -5.90
N SER A 158 28.60 14.65 -6.19
CA SER A 158 28.55 13.36 -5.51
C SER A 158 28.73 12.21 -6.49
N THR A 159 29.38 11.13 -6.05
CA THR A 159 29.39 9.84 -6.78
C THR A 159 28.22 8.94 -6.38
N ASP A 160 27.48 9.30 -5.34
CA ASP A 160 26.29 8.56 -4.91
C ASP A 160 25.10 8.94 -5.81
N GLU A 161 24.50 7.95 -6.46
CA GLU A 161 23.26 8.09 -7.22
C GLU A 161 22.23 7.05 -6.75
N PHE A 162 20.94 7.42 -6.85
CA PHE A 162 19.85 6.53 -6.47
C PHE A 162 18.82 6.43 -7.58
N LEU A 163 18.38 5.21 -7.88
CA LEU A 163 17.20 4.96 -8.70
C LEU A 163 16.05 4.54 -7.78
N CYS A 164 14.96 5.30 -7.84
CA CYS A 164 13.71 4.96 -7.15
C CYS A 164 12.68 4.50 -8.18
N VAL A 165 12.02 3.38 -7.92
CA VAL A 165 11.02 2.78 -8.83
C VAL A 165 9.77 2.43 -8.06
N PHE A 166 8.60 2.70 -8.63
CA PHE A 166 7.29 2.48 -8.01
C PHE A 166 6.35 1.80 -9.01
N ASN A 167 5.65 0.77 -8.55
CA ASN A 167 4.51 0.18 -9.25
C ASN A 167 3.23 0.65 -8.58
N PHE A 168 2.51 1.61 -9.16
CA PHE A 168 1.21 2.07 -8.64
C PHE A 168 0.04 1.15 -9.02
N SER A 169 0.30 0.12 -9.83
CA SER A 169 -0.73 -0.82 -10.20
C SER A 169 -1.02 -1.80 -9.07
N ASN A 170 -2.22 -2.36 -9.15
CA ASN A 170 -2.69 -3.36 -8.23
C ASN A 170 -2.26 -4.79 -8.64
N LYS A 171 -1.29 -4.92 -9.56
CA LYS A 171 -0.85 -6.20 -10.12
C LYS A 171 0.66 -6.38 -10.02
N ALA A 172 1.07 -7.63 -9.89
CA ALA A 172 2.45 -8.04 -10.06
C ALA A 172 2.84 -7.92 -11.53
N VAL A 173 4.08 -7.51 -11.78
CA VAL A 173 4.64 -7.28 -13.11
C VAL A 173 6.00 -7.94 -13.20
N GLN A 174 6.16 -8.85 -14.15
CA GLN A 174 7.41 -9.59 -14.36
C GLN A 174 8.56 -8.68 -14.77
N SER A 175 8.29 -7.60 -15.52
CA SER A 175 9.28 -6.60 -15.88
C SER A 175 8.64 -5.27 -16.23
N CYS A 176 9.30 -4.17 -15.87
CA CYS A 176 9.01 -2.84 -16.40
C CYS A 176 10.29 -2.14 -16.84
N SER A 177 10.22 -1.37 -17.92
CA SER A 177 11.37 -0.72 -18.54
C SER A 177 11.18 0.79 -18.64
N PHE A 178 12.27 1.52 -18.46
CA PHE A 178 12.27 2.98 -18.51
C PHE A 178 13.42 3.49 -19.39
N SER A 179 13.17 4.57 -20.13
CA SER A 179 14.17 5.26 -20.94
C SER A 179 15.22 5.88 -20.02
N GLN A 180 16.49 5.73 -20.37
CA GLN A 180 17.58 6.26 -19.59
C GLN A 180 18.73 6.69 -20.52
N ASN A 181 19.59 7.60 -20.08
CA ASN A 181 20.70 8.15 -20.88
C ASN A 181 22.06 8.02 -20.18
N LEU A 182 22.20 7.12 -19.21
CA LEU A 182 23.49 6.80 -18.61
C LEU A 182 24.33 6.07 -19.66
N THR A 183 25.46 6.65 -20.02
CA THR A 183 26.48 5.99 -20.84
C THR A 183 27.04 4.79 -20.10
N GLU A 184 27.07 3.64 -20.79
CA GLU A 184 27.58 2.34 -20.37
C GLU A 184 28.76 2.46 -19.40
N ASN A 185 28.56 2.01 -18.15
CA ASN A 185 29.62 1.84 -17.19
C ASN A 185 29.31 0.59 -16.36
N ASP A 186 30.35 -0.13 -15.94
CA ASP A 186 30.32 -1.19 -14.93
C ASP A 186 29.89 -0.62 -13.58
N ILE A 187 28.63 -0.18 -13.46
CA ILE A 187 28.13 0.47 -12.25
C ILE A 187 27.63 -0.62 -11.30
N ALA A 188 28.30 -0.74 -10.15
CA ALA A 188 27.80 -1.62 -9.11
C ALA A 188 26.45 -1.08 -8.64
N THR A 189 25.43 -1.93 -8.74
CA THR A 189 24.07 -1.57 -8.33
C THR A 189 23.67 -2.41 -7.13
N SER A 190 23.17 -1.78 -6.09
CA SER A 190 22.75 -2.43 -4.85
C SER A 190 21.31 -2.07 -4.51
N MET A 191 20.44 -3.06 -4.36
CA MET A 191 19.10 -2.81 -3.83
C MET A 191 19.18 -2.53 -2.33
N LEU A 192 18.73 -1.34 -1.92
CA LEU A 192 18.68 -0.93 -0.52
C LEU A 192 17.31 -1.13 0.12
N ILE A 193 16.25 -1.05 -0.67
CA ILE A 193 14.86 -1.21 -0.24
C ILE A 193 14.13 -1.95 -1.37
N GLY A 194 13.38 -2.99 -1.02
CA GLY A 194 12.64 -3.83 -1.95
C GLY A 194 12.90 -5.32 -1.70
N ASP A 195 12.32 -6.16 -2.55
CA ASP A 195 12.43 -7.64 -2.51
C ASP A 195 13.86 -8.11 -2.84
N SER A 196 14.50 -8.92 -1.96
CA SER A 196 15.75 -9.63 -2.29
C SER A 196 15.63 -11.13 -2.59
N ASP A 197 14.43 -11.71 -2.48
CA ASP A 197 14.20 -13.15 -2.53
C ASP A 197 14.06 -13.72 -3.96
N GLN A 198 13.96 -12.88 -4.99
CA GLN A 198 13.84 -13.28 -6.40
C GLN A 198 15.00 -12.78 -7.28
N ASP A 199 15.07 -13.21 -8.55
CA ASP A 199 15.92 -12.60 -9.59
C ASP A 199 15.46 -11.16 -9.88
N ASN A 200 15.67 -10.28 -8.91
CA ASN A 200 15.33 -8.87 -8.93
C ASN A 200 16.47 -8.06 -9.57
N THR A 201 17.18 -8.69 -10.50
CA THR A 201 18.23 -8.07 -11.29
C THR A 201 17.68 -6.86 -12.03
N ILE A 202 18.39 -5.76 -11.83
CA ILE A 202 18.27 -4.57 -12.64
C ILE A 202 19.18 -4.74 -13.85
N VAL A 203 18.65 -4.47 -15.03
CA VAL A 203 19.38 -4.60 -16.29
C VAL A 203 19.49 -3.22 -16.91
N PHE A 204 20.70 -2.69 -16.97
CA PHE A 204 21.01 -1.47 -17.70
C PHE A 204 21.44 -1.81 -19.13
N THR A 205 21.00 -0.97 -20.06
CA THR A 205 21.42 -0.92 -21.47
C THR A 205 21.61 0.55 -21.81
N ASP A 206 22.27 0.88 -22.93
CA ASP A 206 22.54 2.28 -23.32
C ASP A 206 21.32 3.20 -23.25
N ASP A 207 20.14 2.70 -23.64
CA ASP A 207 18.92 3.52 -23.76
C ASP A 207 17.84 3.17 -22.72
N SER A 208 18.02 2.10 -21.94
CA SER A 208 16.98 1.66 -21.00
C SER A 208 17.49 1.01 -19.72
N VAL A 209 16.67 1.12 -18.67
CA VAL A 209 16.81 0.37 -17.43
C VAL A 209 15.56 -0.50 -17.25
N THR A 210 15.76 -1.80 -17.02
CA THR A 210 14.69 -2.77 -16.81
C THR A 210 14.72 -3.32 -15.39
N ILE A 211 13.56 -3.30 -14.74
CA ILE A 211 13.36 -3.80 -13.39
C ILE A 211 12.44 -5.00 -13.46
N LYS A 212 12.89 -6.15 -12.95
CA LYS A 212 12.11 -7.38 -12.92
C LYS A 212 11.29 -7.54 -11.64
N ASN A 213 10.21 -8.30 -11.73
CA ASN A 213 9.46 -8.87 -10.61
C ASN A 213 8.92 -7.83 -9.60
N LEU A 214 8.27 -6.75 -10.06
CA LEU A 214 7.65 -5.79 -9.14
C LEU A 214 6.31 -6.32 -8.64
N ALA A 215 6.16 -6.44 -7.33
CA ALA A 215 4.89 -6.77 -6.69
C ALA A 215 3.85 -5.62 -6.87
N PRO A 216 2.54 -5.88 -6.66
CA PRO A 216 1.53 -4.82 -6.58
C PRO A 216 1.89 -3.76 -5.54
N TYR A 217 1.76 -2.48 -5.89
CA TYR A 217 2.08 -1.35 -5.01
C TYR A 217 3.54 -1.33 -4.50
N ALA A 218 4.45 -2.01 -5.21
CA ALA A 218 5.84 -2.09 -4.85
C ALA A 218 6.57 -0.74 -4.98
N TYR A 219 7.66 -0.61 -4.22
CA TYR A 219 8.63 0.46 -4.34
C TYR A 219 10.04 -0.11 -4.10
N ARG A 220 10.98 0.26 -4.96
CA ARG A 220 12.37 -0.17 -4.87
C ARG A 220 13.30 1.01 -4.90
N VAL A 221 14.37 0.90 -4.12
CA VAL A 221 15.45 1.89 -4.08
C VAL A 221 16.75 1.19 -4.33
N TYR A 222 17.39 1.57 -5.43
CA TYR A 222 18.70 1.10 -5.81
C TYR A 222 19.72 2.22 -5.56
N TYR A 223 20.86 1.84 -4.98
CA TYR A 223 22.05 2.64 -4.99
C TYR A 223 22.90 2.29 -6.21
N ILE A 224 23.35 3.31 -6.91
CA ILE A 224 24.13 3.25 -8.14
C ILE A 224 25.46 3.92 -7.81
N GLY A 225 26.54 3.13 -7.73
CA GLY A 225 27.84 3.65 -7.34
C GLY A 225 28.93 2.59 -7.28
N ASN A 226 30.05 2.90 -6.63
CA ASN A 226 31.27 2.07 -6.69
C ASN A 226 31.39 1.04 -5.54
N SER A 227 30.31 0.78 -4.81
CA SER A 227 30.36 -0.09 -3.62
C SER A 227 29.10 -0.91 -3.49
N GLU A 228 29.27 -2.20 -3.19
CA GLU A 228 28.15 -3.06 -2.83
C GLU A 228 27.60 -2.69 -1.46
N LEU A 229 26.29 -2.51 -1.39
CA LEU A 229 25.55 -2.20 -0.18
C LEU A 229 24.50 -3.28 0.08
N LYS A 230 24.19 -3.50 1.36
CA LYS A 230 23.17 -4.46 1.77
C LYS A 230 21.77 -3.84 1.70
N ASN A 231 20.79 -4.67 1.36
CA ASN A 231 19.38 -4.34 1.53
C ASN A 231 19.10 -4.02 3.02
N VAL A 232 18.55 -2.84 3.28
CA VAL A 232 18.26 -2.35 4.63
C VAL A 232 16.78 -2.51 5.02
N PHE A 233 15.92 -2.85 4.05
CA PHE A 233 14.49 -3.05 4.23
C PHE A 233 13.92 -3.98 3.14
N ASP A 234 13.83 -5.26 3.47
CA ASP A 234 13.37 -6.34 2.59
C ASP A 234 11.92 -6.70 2.91
N ASP A 235 10.97 -6.03 2.26
CA ASP A 235 9.54 -5.99 2.63
C ASP A 235 8.61 -6.37 1.48
N GLU A 236 9.16 -6.95 0.42
CA GLU A 236 8.39 -7.34 -0.73
C GLU A 236 8.69 -8.79 -1.06
N ASN A 237 7.64 -9.54 -1.36
CA ASN A 237 7.76 -10.87 -1.91
C ASN A 237 6.96 -10.89 -3.19
N TYR A 238 7.65 -10.92 -4.32
CA TYR A 238 7.02 -10.98 -5.62
C TYR A 238 6.34 -12.34 -5.80
N ILE A 239 5.03 -12.29 -6.02
CA ILE A 239 4.23 -13.43 -6.40
C ILE A 239 3.76 -13.19 -7.84
N GLU A 240 4.15 -14.07 -8.75
CA GLU A 240 3.75 -13.96 -10.15
C GLU A 240 2.22 -13.96 -10.29
N ASN A 241 1.70 -13.01 -11.07
CA ASN A 241 0.27 -12.79 -11.27
C ASN A 241 -0.53 -12.37 -10.01
N GLU A 242 0.12 -11.94 -8.92
CA GLU A 242 -0.56 -11.38 -7.74
C GLU A 242 -1.41 -10.17 -8.14
N ILE A 243 -2.60 -10.06 -7.55
CA ILE A 243 -3.47 -8.88 -7.66
C ILE A 243 -3.90 -8.45 -6.24
N VAL A 244 -3.62 -7.22 -5.84
CA VAL A 244 -4.03 -6.67 -4.54
C VAL A 244 -5.21 -5.72 -4.72
N TYR A 245 -6.38 -6.05 -4.20
CA TYR A 245 -7.55 -5.18 -4.33
C TYR A 245 -7.54 -4.04 -3.30
N LYS A 246 -7.88 -2.83 -3.74
CA LYS A 246 -7.92 -1.65 -2.87
C LYS A 246 -9.02 -1.73 -1.79
N THR A 247 -10.02 -2.57 -1.94
CA THR A 247 -11.10 -2.68 -0.96
C THR A 247 -11.56 -4.11 -0.86
N MET A 248 -11.91 -4.54 0.35
CA MET A 248 -12.59 -5.79 0.61
C MET A 248 -13.79 -5.50 1.51
N TYR A 249 -14.92 -6.11 1.20
CA TYR A 249 -16.18 -5.90 1.90
C TYR A 249 -16.79 -7.23 2.32
N ILE A 250 -17.59 -7.18 3.36
CA ILE A 250 -18.57 -8.22 3.67
C ILE A 250 -19.94 -7.76 3.21
N ARG A 251 -20.57 -8.60 2.39
CA ARG A 251 -21.95 -8.46 1.91
C ARG A 251 -22.74 -9.67 2.33
N GLY A 252 -23.96 -9.47 2.81
CA GLY A 252 -24.79 -10.57 3.25
C GLY A 252 -26.18 -10.14 3.69
N ASN A 253 -26.94 -11.09 4.23
CA ASN A 253 -28.24 -10.78 4.82
C ASN A 253 -28.15 -9.77 5.99
N ILE A 254 -26.98 -9.64 6.63
CA ILE A 254 -26.72 -8.66 7.69
C ILE A 254 -26.76 -7.19 7.22
N ASN A 255 -26.61 -6.95 5.92
CA ASN A 255 -26.72 -5.64 5.29
C ASN A 255 -27.58 -5.66 4.04
N ASN A 256 -28.58 -6.55 3.99
CA ASN A 256 -29.51 -6.69 2.87
C ASN A 256 -28.84 -6.87 1.51
N TRP A 257 -27.60 -7.36 1.46
CA TRP A 257 -26.78 -7.49 0.24
C TRP A 257 -26.45 -6.18 -0.50
N GLU A 258 -26.69 -5.03 0.12
CA GLU A 258 -26.56 -3.71 -0.50
C GLU A 258 -25.12 -3.19 -0.59
N VAL A 259 -24.81 -2.38 -1.61
CA VAL A 259 -23.47 -1.78 -1.87
C VAL A 259 -23.12 -0.67 -0.90
N LEU A 260 -24.10 0.15 -0.54
CA LEU A 260 -23.85 1.29 0.32
C LEU A 260 -23.69 0.89 1.79
N ASP A 261 -24.23 -0.27 2.17
CA ASP A 261 -24.17 -0.81 3.53
C ASP A 261 -23.14 -1.94 3.68
N SER A 262 -22.24 -2.09 2.70
CA SER A 262 -21.19 -3.10 2.74
C SER A 262 -20.13 -2.79 3.81
N PHE A 263 -19.80 -3.79 4.63
CA PHE A 263 -18.86 -3.64 5.72
C PHE A 263 -17.42 -3.67 5.17
N LEU A 264 -16.80 -2.50 5.03
CA LEU A 264 -15.40 -2.39 4.59
C LEU A 264 -14.48 -3.06 5.61
N MET A 265 -13.69 -4.02 5.15
CA MET A 265 -12.72 -4.73 5.95
C MET A 265 -11.39 -3.98 5.98
N ASN A 266 -10.74 -3.98 7.14
CA ASN A 266 -9.41 -3.43 7.32
C ASN A 266 -8.39 -4.43 6.77
N ALA A 267 -7.55 -3.99 5.84
CA ALA A 267 -6.43 -4.80 5.36
C ALA A 267 -5.26 -4.72 6.36
N ALA A 268 -4.52 -5.81 6.51
CA ALA A 268 -3.25 -5.88 7.20
C ALA A 268 -2.35 -6.89 6.47
N ASN A 269 -1.04 -6.66 6.45
CA ASN A 269 -0.12 -7.73 6.09
C ASN A 269 0.21 -8.54 7.34
N MET A 270 0.02 -9.85 7.28
CA MET A 270 0.41 -10.77 8.34
C MET A 270 1.29 -11.85 7.74
N GLU A 271 2.58 -11.86 8.11
CA GLU A 271 3.55 -12.88 7.68
C GLU A 271 3.62 -13.08 6.16
N GLY A 272 3.53 -11.99 5.38
CA GLY A 272 3.55 -12.02 3.91
C GLY A 272 2.18 -12.26 3.26
N ASP A 273 1.12 -12.50 4.02
CA ASP A 273 -0.23 -12.61 3.50
C ASP A 273 -1.00 -11.28 3.58
N THR A 274 -1.79 -10.98 2.55
CA THR A 274 -2.80 -9.91 2.62
C THR A 274 -4.04 -10.43 3.32
N VAL A 275 -4.29 -9.96 4.54
CA VAL A 275 -5.41 -10.36 5.39
C VAL A 275 -6.36 -9.19 5.61
N TYR A 276 -7.63 -9.39 5.29
CA TYR A 276 -8.70 -8.44 5.56
C TYR A 276 -9.45 -8.87 6.81
N SER A 277 -9.79 -7.94 7.71
CA SER A 277 -10.58 -8.24 8.90
C SER A 277 -11.59 -7.15 9.27
N ILE A 278 -12.72 -7.55 9.87
CA ILE A 278 -13.70 -6.63 10.44
C ILE A 278 -14.43 -7.27 11.62
N ASP A 279 -14.70 -6.47 12.64
CA ASP A 279 -15.59 -6.83 13.74
C ASP A 279 -17.01 -6.35 13.43
N ILE A 280 -17.96 -7.28 13.39
CA ILE A 280 -19.38 -6.96 13.17
C ILE A 280 -20.19 -7.40 14.39
N LYS A 281 -20.89 -6.44 14.99
CA LYS A 281 -21.84 -6.70 16.07
C LYS A 281 -23.20 -7.08 15.49
N ILE A 282 -23.72 -8.24 15.91
CA ILE A 282 -25.01 -8.73 15.45
C ILE A 282 -26.13 -7.98 16.18
N PRO A 283 -27.03 -7.26 15.46
CA PRO A 283 -28.12 -6.52 16.10
C PRO A 283 -29.08 -7.43 16.87
N SER A 284 -29.71 -6.89 17.93
CA SER A 284 -30.75 -7.61 18.68
C SER A 284 -31.97 -7.97 17.82
N ASN A 285 -32.29 -7.13 16.85
CA ASN A 285 -33.37 -7.29 15.88
C ASN A 285 -32.95 -8.07 14.62
N PHE A 286 -31.79 -8.70 14.59
CA PHE A 286 -31.43 -9.57 13.48
C PHE A 286 -32.30 -10.83 13.51
N ASP A 287 -33.16 -11.01 12.51
CA ASP A 287 -34.23 -12.02 12.55
C ASP A 287 -33.75 -13.45 12.21
N SER A 288 -32.54 -13.58 11.67
CA SER A 288 -31.93 -14.86 11.35
C SER A 288 -31.01 -15.36 12.47
N LYS A 289 -30.95 -16.69 12.65
CA LYS A 289 -29.91 -17.36 13.46
C LYS A 289 -28.62 -17.57 12.67
N THR A 290 -28.65 -17.27 11.38
CA THR A 290 -27.52 -17.46 10.47
C THR A 290 -27.22 -16.19 9.69
N ILE A 291 -25.94 -15.94 9.46
CA ILE A 291 -25.48 -14.94 8.50
C ILE A 291 -25.12 -15.67 7.24
N GLU A 292 -25.69 -15.21 6.13
CA GLU A 292 -25.31 -15.60 4.79
C GLU A 292 -24.52 -14.45 4.18
N PHE A 293 -23.30 -14.69 3.70
CA PHE A 293 -22.41 -13.62 3.23
C PHE A 293 -21.42 -14.06 2.13
N LYS A 294 -20.78 -13.06 1.53
CA LYS A 294 -19.66 -13.16 0.60
C LYS A 294 -18.60 -12.11 0.93
N PHE A 295 -17.36 -12.39 0.55
CA PHE A 295 -16.31 -11.38 0.45
C PHE A 295 -16.35 -10.76 -0.94
N ASP A 296 -16.26 -9.44 -1.04
CA ASP A 296 -16.34 -8.72 -2.31
C ASP A 296 -15.31 -7.59 -2.37
N THR A 297 -14.76 -7.29 -3.56
CA THR A 297 -13.79 -6.22 -3.74
C THR A 297 -14.36 -4.90 -4.27
N GLY A 298 -15.66 -4.81 -4.52
CA GLY A 298 -16.24 -3.57 -5.06
C GLY A 298 -17.77 -3.49 -5.08
N SER A 299 -18.31 -2.94 -6.17
CA SER A 299 -19.75 -2.98 -6.49
C SER A 299 -20.05 -4.22 -7.33
N TRP A 300 -21.21 -4.88 -7.15
CA TRP A 300 -21.62 -6.12 -7.83
C TRP A 300 -21.31 -6.20 -9.35
N LEU A 301 -21.32 -5.08 -10.07
CA LEU A 301 -21.06 -5.02 -11.52
C LEU A 301 -19.57 -5.15 -11.89
N ASN A 302 -18.66 -4.78 -10.99
CA ASN A 302 -17.23 -4.61 -11.26
C ASN A 302 -16.31 -5.26 -10.20
N GLY A 303 -16.87 -5.81 -9.12
CA GLY A 303 -16.15 -6.46 -8.03
C GLY A 303 -15.98 -7.97 -8.24
N TYR A 304 -14.92 -8.53 -7.67
CA TYR A 304 -14.78 -9.97 -7.56
C TYR A 304 -15.46 -10.46 -6.29
N ASN A 305 -16.37 -11.42 -6.45
CA ASN A 305 -17.08 -12.03 -5.33
C ASN A 305 -16.48 -13.40 -5.01
N TRP A 306 -16.04 -13.59 -3.77
CA TRP A 306 -15.63 -14.86 -3.20
C TRP A 306 -16.75 -15.44 -2.35
N GLY A 307 -17.44 -16.37 -2.98
CA GLY A 307 -18.24 -17.39 -2.36
C GLY A 307 -17.44 -18.67 -2.11
N LEU A 308 -18.09 -19.67 -1.52
CA LEU A 308 -17.44 -20.93 -1.14
C LEU A 308 -16.67 -21.65 -2.27
N ASN A 309 -17.24 -21.75 -3.47
CA ASN A 309 -16.67 -22.46 -4.64
C ASN A 309 -15.41 -21.81 -5.20
N LYS A 310 -15.01 -20.64 -4.67
CA LYS A 310 -13.79 -19.92 -5.01
C LYS A 310 -12.79 -19.85 -3.84
N LEU A 311 -13.09 -20.53 -2.73
CA LEU A 311 -12.28 -20.57 -1.53
C LEU A 311 -11.72 -21.97 -1.33
N ASN A 312 -10.51 -22.05 -0.77
CA ASN A 312 -9.90 -23.34 -0.44
C ASN A 312 -10.67 -23.95 0.75
N SER A 313 -11.51 -24.96 0.47
CA SER A 313 -12.45 -25.59 1.41
C SER A 313 -11.80 -26.21 2.65
N ASP A 314 -10.52 -26.57 2.56
CA ASP A 314 -9.86 -27.47 3.51
C ASP A 314 -9.24 -26.76 4.72
N LYS A 315 -9.39 -25.43 4.83
CA LYS A 315 -8.71 -24.63 5.87
C LYS A 315 -9.61 -23.55 6.50
N THR A 316 -10.90 -23.85 6.68
CA THR A 316 -11.80 -22.99 7.45
C THR A 316 -11.58 -23.22 8.95
N SER A 317 -11.29 -22.16 9.71
CA SER A 317 -11.27 -22.22 11.19
C SER A 317 -12.43 -21.39 11.74
N GLY A 318 -13.43 -22.07 12.29
CA GLY A 318 -14.67 -21.49 12.81
C GLY A 318 -15.81 -22.51 12.74
N THR A 319 -16.85 -22.33 13.55
CA THR A 319 -18.03 -23.22 13.60
C THR A 319 -18.92 -23.00 12.36
N VAL A 320 -18.43 -23.38 11.18
CA VAL A 320 -19.22 -23.42 9.94
C VAL A 320 -20.31 -24.45 10.13
N THR A 321 -21.56 -24.00 10.22
CA THR A 321 -22.68 -24.83 10.69
C THR A 321 -23.48 -25.47 9.56
N SER A 322 -23.36 -24.95 8.33
CA SER A 322 -23.87 -25.60 7.12
C SER A 322 -23.40 -24.86 5.87
N ILE A 323 -23.15 -25.61 4.80
CA ILE A 323 -22.79 -25.12 3.46
C ILE A 323 -23.98 -25.42 2.53
N GLN A 324 -24.49 -24.43 1.80
CA GLN A 324 -25.50 -24.67 0.74
C GLN A 324 -24.92 -24.35 -0.65
N ASP A 325 -24.97 -25.35 -1.53
CA ASP A 325 -24.31 -25.37 -2.84
C ASP A 325 -25.01 -24.49 -3.92
N GLN A 326 -26.24 -24.03 -3.65
CA GLN A 326 -27.08 -23.42 -4.70
C GLN A 326 -26.81 -21.91 -4.95
N SER A 327 -26.23 -21.17 -4.00
CA SER A 327 -26.01 -19.71 -4.10
C SER A 327 -24.53 -19.29 -4.04
N ASN A 328 -23.64 -20.25 -3.79
CA ASN A 328 -22.21 -20.01 -3.53
C ASN A 328 -21.98 -19.02 -2.36
N ASN A 329 -22.88 -18.95 -1.38
CA ASN A 329 -22.74 -18.07 -0.22
C ASN A 329 -22.13 -18.82 0.98
N ILE A 330 -21.44 -18.08 1.86
CA ILE A 330 -20.94 -18.61 3.12
C ILE A 330 -22.02 -18.44 4.19
N ILE A 331 -22.32 -19.51 4.93
CA ILE A 331 -23.32 -19.47 6.00
C ILE A 331 -22.69 -19.83 7.34
N ILE A 332 -22.91 -19.00 8.35
CA ILE A 332 -22.48 -19.24 9.74
C ILE A 332 -23.65 -19.05 10.70
N SER A 333 -23.66 -19.80 11.80
CA SER A 333 -24.57 -19.55 12.92
C SER A 333 -24.02 -18.45 13.82
N VAL A 334 -24.90 -17.57 14.28
CA VAL A 334 -24.54 -16.47 15.16
C VAL A 334 -25.56 -16.28 16.28
N GLU A 335 -25.11 -15.67 17.36
CA GLU A 335 -25.94 -15.20 18.45
C GLU A 335 -26.16 -13.69 18.34
N LYS A 336 -27.39 -13.26 18.63
CA LYS A 336 -27.75 -11.84 18.70
C LYS A 336 -26.92 -11.14 19.78
N ASN A 337 -26.65 -9.84 19.59
CA ASN A 337 -25.88 -8.98 20.49
C ASN A 337 -24.41 -9.36 20.72
N LYS A 338 -23.89 -10.34 19.96
CA LYS A 338 -22.47 -10.70 20.00
C LYS A 338 -21.69 -10.05 18.87
N THR A 339 -20.39 -9.92 19.07
CA THR A 339 -19.46 -9.40 18.05
C THR A 339 -18.67 -10.55 17.47
N TYR A 340 -18.57 -10.59 16.15
CA TYR A 340 -17.78 -11.59 15.42
C TYR A 340 -16.70 -10.89 14.60
N THR A 341 -15.48 -11.42 14.67
CA THR A 341 -14.36 -11.02 13.82
C THR A 341 -14.37 -11.90 12.58
N PHE A 342 -14.63 -11.27 11.43
CA PHE A 342 -14.51 -11.90 10.13
C PHE A 342 -13.12 -11.63 9.59
N THR A 343 -12.46 -12.66 9.08
CA THR A 343 -11.11 -12.56 8.51
C THR A 343 -11.06 -13.26 7.17
N PHE A 344 -10.48 -12.64 6.17
CA PHE A 344 -10.23 -13.20 4.84
C PHE A 344 -8.76 -13.03 4.46
N ASN A 345 -8.08 -14.15 4.30
CA ASN A 345 -6.72 -14.19 3.78
C ASN A 345 -6.78 -14.35 2.27
N PHE A 346 -6.48 -13.27 1.56
CA PHE A 346 -6.58 -13.21 0.12
C PHE A 346 -5.50 -14.03 -0.57
N THR A 347 -4.26 -13.98 -0.06
CA THR A 347 -3.12 -14.73 -0.60
C THR A 347 -3.39 -16.23 -0.62
N LYS A 348 -3.97 -16.76 0.46
CA LYS A 348 -4.27 -18.20 0.62
C LYS A 348 -5.69 -18.58 0.18
N LEU A 349 -6.53 -17.60 -0.15
CA LEU A 349 -7.97 -17.76 -0.41
C LEU A 349 -8.67 -18.56 0.71
N THR A 350 -8.41 -18.18 1.96
CA THR A 350 -9.00 -18.80 3.16
C THR A 350 -9.71 -17.75 4.02
N PHE A 351 -10.63 -18.18 4.89
CA PHE A 351 -11.33 -17.27 5.80
C PHE A 351 -11.55 -17.89 7.17
N SER A 352 -11.81 -17.03 8.16
CA SER A 352 -12.27 -17.44 9.50
C SER A 352 -13.30 -16.47 10.03
N VAL A 353 -14.20 -16.97 10.87
CA VAL A 353 -15.12 -16.13 11.64
C VAL A 353 -15.10 -16.60 13.08
N LYS A 354 -14.78 -15.69 14.00
CA LYS A 354 -14.60 -16.00 15.43
C LYS A 354 -15.43 -15.06 16.28
N GLU A 355 -16.11 -15.59 17.29
CA GLU A 355 -16.74 -14.76 18.30
C GLU A 355 -15.66 -14.00 19.07
N LYS A 356 -15.82 -12.68 19.19
CA LYS A 356 -14.93 -11.84 19.99
C LYS A 356 -15.38 -11.93 21.44
N LEU A 357 -14.59 -12.65 22.25
CA LEU A 357 -14.77 -12.70 23.69
C LEU A 357 -14.48 -11.29 24.24
N ASN A 358 -15.46 -10.72 24.95
CA ASN A 358 -15.34 -9.40 25.60
C ASN A 358 -14.37 -9.44 26.78
#